data_AF-A0A3N5XTX9-F1
#
_entry.id   AF-A0A3N5XTX9-F1
#
_cell.length_a   1.000
_cell.length_b   1.000
_cell.length_c   1.000
_cell.angle_alpha   90.00
_cell.angle_beta   90.00
_cell.angle_gamma   90.00
#
_symmetry.space_group_name_H-M   'P 1'
#
loop_
_entity.id
_entity.type
_entity.pdbx_description
1 polymer ?
#
loop_
_entity_poly.entity_id
_entity_poly.type
_entity_poly.pdbx_seq_one_letter_code
_entity_poly.pdbx_strand_id
1 'polypeptide(L)'
;MAEDELQLRKLLKDLFRNQLFAALATQHLTRPYSNLIAFAATQDLKDILFITRRQTHKYTNLLANNNVSVLIDNRSNNDADLRNAVAVTAVGTAEEVKDDHKENLLQLYLIKHHNLEKFAHSPESALFRIKVKKYFIVRNFQDVMELKVEV
;
A
#
# COMPACT_ATOMS: atom_id res chain seq x y z
N MET A 1 -3.92 -3.76 -25.29
CA MET A 1 -4.92 -3.90 -24.20
C MET A 1 -4.51 -4.95 -23.17
N ALA A 2 -4.52 -6.26 -23.49
CA ALA A 2 -4.09 -7.29 -22.52
C ALA A 2 -2.56 -7.29 -22.25
N GLU A 3 -1.77 -7.01 -23.29
CA GLU A 3 -0.30 -6.91 -23.18
C GLU A 3 0.14 -5.71 -22.32
N ASP A 4 -0.55 -4.57 -22.46
CA ASP A 4 -0.30 -3.36 -21.65
C ASP A 4 -0.63 -3.58 -20.17
N GLU A 5 -1.74 -4.26 -19.86
CA GLU A 5 -2.10 -4.61 -18.50
C GLU A 5 -1.05 -5.54 -17.85
N LEU A 6 -0.57 -6.55 -18.58
CA LEU A 6 0.46 -7.45 -18.08
C LEU A 6 1.75 -6.70 -17.73
N GLN A 7 2.17 -5.76 -18.59
CA GLN A 7 3.33 -4.92 -18.35
C GLN A 7 3.13 -4.00 -17.14
N LEU A 8 1.96 -3.41 -16.97
CA LEU A 8 1.63 -2.60 -15.80
C LEU A 8 1.68 -3.43 -14.51
N ARG A 9 1.07 -4.61 -14.49
CA ARG A 9 1.11 -5.52 -13.34
C ARG A 9 2.54 -5.95 -13.00
N LYS A 10 3.38 -6.22 -14.01
CA LYS A 10 4.80 -6.53 -13.80
C LYS A 10 5.52 -5.36 -13.13
N LEU A 11 5.35 -4.15 -13.66
CA LEU A 11 5.94 -2.95 -13.05
C LEU A 11 5.48 -2.76 -11.60
N LEU A 12 4.19 -2.91 -11.30
CA LEU A 12 3.68 -2.78 -9.93
C LEU A 12 4.34 -3.79 -8.99
N LYS A 13 4.45 -5.05 -9.41
CA LYS A 13 5.11 -6.11 -8.64
C LYS A 13 6.59 -5.80 -8.38
N ASP A 14 7.30 -5.32 -9.39
CA ASP A 14 8.71 -4.99 -9.27
C ASP A 14 8.91 -3.77 -8.34
N LEU A 15 8.08 -2.74 -8.47
CA LEU A 15 8.09 -1.59 -7.57
C LEU A 15 7.81 -2.00 -6.13
N PHE A 16 6.73 -2.77 -5.90
CA PHE A 16 6.29 -3.15 -4.55
C PHE A 16 7.23 -4.14 -3.88
N ARG A 17 8.01 -4.91 -4.64
CA ARG A 17 9.07 -5.77 -4.11
C ARG A 17 10.25 -4.94 -3.59
N ASN A 18 10.62 -3.89 -4.32
CA ASN A 18 11.83 -3.10 -4.03
C ASN A 18 11.60 -1.94 -3.05
N GLN A 19 10.36 -1.44 -2.91
CA GLN A 19 10.04 -0.37 -1.95
C GLN A 19 9.58 -0.93 -0.61
N LEU A 20 10.20 -0.53 0.49
CA LEU A 20 9.85 -0.98 1.83
C LEU A 20 8.71 -0.17 2.45
N PHE A 21 8.62 1.11 2.10
CA PHE A 21 7.73 2.07 2.72
C PHE A 21 6.79 2.72 1.71
N ALA A 22 5.68 3.24 2.21
CA ALA A 22 4.67 3.95 1.44
C ALA A 22 4.08 5.10 2.26
N ALA A 23 3.53 6.11 1.57
CA ALA A 23 2.75 7.15 2.21
C ALA A 23 1.24 6.82 2.11
N LEU A 24 0.65 6.48 3.24
CA LEU A 24 -0.79 6.23 3.40
C LEU A 24 -1.51 7.53 3.78
N ALA A 25 -2.43 7.96 2.93
CA ALA A 25 -3.39 9.01 3.26
C ALA A 25 -4.63 8.40 3.92
N THR A 26 -4.93 8.84 5.13
CA THR A 26 -6.18 8.59 5.84
C THR A 26 -6.94 9.90 6.02
N GLN A 27 -8.18 9.85 6.50
CA GLN A 27 -8.98 11.04 6.72
C GLN A 27 -9.51 11.09 8.14
N HIS A 28 -9.37 12.25 8.79
CA HIS A 28 -10.03 12.54 10.06
C HIS A 28 -11.03 13.67 9.83
N LEU A 29 -12.33 13.40 10.00
CA LEU A 29 -13.42 14.30 9.63
C LEU A 29 -13.32 14.71 8.16
N THR A 30 -12.93 15.95 7.86
CA THR A 30 -12.75 16.48 6.49
C THR A 30 -11.28 16.70 6.12
N ARG A 31 -10.33 16.36 7.00
CA ARG A 31 -8.90 16.64 6.79
C ARG A 31 -8.14 15.38 6.34
N PRO A 32 -7.42 15.41 5.21
CA PRO A 32 -6.51 14.35 4.85
C PRO A 32 -5.31 14.34 5.81
N TYR A 33 -4.77 13.15 6.08
CA TYR A 33 -3.63 12.95 6.97
C TYR A 33 -2.68 11.91 6.37
N SER A 34 -1.45 12.33 6.08
CA SER A 34 -0.42 11.46 5.51
C SER A 34 0.34 10.71 6.58
N ASN A 35 0.59 9.43 6.34
CA ASN A 35 1.26 8.53 7.26
C ASN A 35 2.35 7.75 6.53
N LEU A 36 3.55 7.65 7.10
CA LEU A 36 4.50 6.64 6.66
C LEU A 36 4.08 5.26 7.18
N ILE A 37 4.11 4.25 6.31
CA ILE A 37 3.87 2.84 6.66
C ILE A 37 4.94 1.95 6.04
N ALA A 38 5.36 0.90 6.77
CA ALA A 38 5.95 -0.28 6.14
C ALA A 38 4.82 -1.11 5.53
N PHE A 39 5.03 -1.61 4.32
CA PHE A 39 3.96 -2.30 3.59
C PHE A 39 4.42 -3.56 2.87
N ALA A 40 3.48 -4.47 2.63
CA ALA A 40 3.61 -5.57 1.67
C ALA A 40 2.40 -5.57 0.73
N ALA A 41 2.48 -6.30 -0.38
CA ALA A 41 1.36 -6.43 -1.31
C ALA A 41 1.21 -7.89 -1.73
N THR A 42 -0.02 -8.34 -1.97
CA THR A 42 -0.30 -9.68 -2.49
C THR A 42 0.11 -9.79 -3.96
N GLN A 43 0.39 -11.02 -4.42
CA GLN A 43 0.84 -11.27 -5.79
C GLN A 43 -0.21 -10.99 -6.86
N ASP A 44 -1.49 -11.01 -6.50
CA ASP A 44 -2.59 -10.62 -7.38
C ASP A 44 -2.82 -9.10 -7.43
N LEU A 45 -2.09 -8.33 -6.60
CA LEU A 45 -2.20 -6.89 -6.42
C LEU A 45 -3.58 -6.44 -5.90
N LYS A 46 -4.34 -7.35 -5.27
CA LYS A 46 -5.65 -7.01 -4.68
C LYS A 46 -5.54 -6.38 -3.31
N ASP A 47 -4.53 -6.77 -2.53
CA ASP A 47 -4.37 -6.29 -1.17
C ASP A 47 -3.00 -5.66 -0.94
N ILE A 48 -3.01 -4.50 -0.26
CA ILE A 48 -1.82 -3.90 0.38
C ILE A 48 -1.94 -4.08 1.88
N LEU A 49 -0.92 -4.64 2.50
CA LEU A 49 -0.87 -4.96 3.92
C LEU A 49 0.03 -3.97 4.66
N PHE A 50 -0.40 -3.56 5.85
CA PHE A 50 0.46 -2.85 6.81
C PHE A 50 0.04 -3.16 8.24
N ILE A 51 0.97 -2.95 9.17
CA ILE A 51 0.71 -3.12 10.60
C ILE A 51 0.83 -1.77 11.30
N THR A 52 -0.06 -1.52 12.25
CA THR A 52 0.00 -0.34 13.10
C THR A 52 -0.45 -0.64 14.52
N ARG A 53 -0.05 0.20 15.48
CA ARG A 53 -0.61 0.09 16.84
C ARG A 53 -2.05 0.61 16.86
N ARG A 54 -2.88 0.00 17.69
CA ARG A 54 -4.27 0.41 17.93
C ARG A 54 -4.38 1.84 18.45
N GLN A 55 -3.40 2.29 19.23
CA GLN A 55 -3.34 3.62 19.84
C GLN A 55 -2.79 4.71 18.89
N THR A 56 -3.02 4.61 17.58
CA THR A 56 -2.53 5.60 16.60
C THR A 56 -3.67 6.41 16.00
N HIS A 57 -3.36 7.63 15.55
CA HIS A 57 -4.30 8.44 14.77
C HIS A 57 -4.74 7.71 13.50
N LYS A 58 -3.82 7.06 12.78
CA LYS A 58 -4.19 6.30 11.57
C LYS A 58 -5.18 5.18 11.87
N TYR A 59 -5.00 4.41 12.95
CA TYR A 59 -5.96 3.38 13.34
C TYR A 59 -7.35 3.99 13.58
N THR A 60 -7.42 5.06 14.38
CA THR A 60 -8.67 5.76 14.68
C THR A 60 -9.34 6.32 13.41
N ASN A 61 -8.56 6.94 12.53
CA ASN A 61 -9.04 7.47 11.25
C ASN A 61 -9.64 6.36 10.37
N LEU A 62 -8.98 5.21 10.28
CA LEU A 62 -9.41 4.08 9.45
C LEU A 62 -10.70 3.43 9.95
N LEU A 63 -10.91 3.41 11.27
CA LEU A 63 -12.19 2.95 11.83
C LEU A 63 -13.34 3.92 11.52
N ALA A 64 -13.07 5.22 11.45
CA ALA A 64 -14.08 6.23 11.16
C ALA A 64 -14.37 6.39 9.66
N ASN A 65 -13.33 6.33 8.82
CA ASN A 65 -13.42 6.37 7.37
C ASN A 65 -12.35 5.47 6.77
N ASN A 66 -12.80 4.39 6.14
CA ASN A 66 -11.92 3.38 5.58
C ASN A 66 -11.41 3.70 4.17
N ASN A 67 -11.86 4.78 3.52
CA ASN A 67 -11.35 5.18 2.21
C ASN A 67 -9.93 5.72 2.35
N VAL A 68 -9.02 5.17 1.55
CA VAL A 68 -7.60 5.50 1.62
C VAL A 68 -6.98 5.61 0.24
N SER A 69 -5.86 6.34 0.19
CA SER A 69 -4.91 6.26 -0.91
C SER A 69 -3.51 5.95 -0.39
N VAL A 70 -2.74 5.18 -1.14
CA VAL A 70 -1.36 4.82 -0.80
C VAL A 70 -0.46 5.22 -1.96
N LEU A 71 0.51 6.10 -1.69
CA LEU A 71 1.57 6.46 -2.62
C LEU A 71 2.78 5.57 -2.37
N ILE A 72 3.22 4.88 -3.42
CA ILE A 72 4.45 4.09 -3.47
C ILE A 72 5.26 4.61 -4.65
N ASP A 73 6.49 5.02 -4.42
CA ASP A 73 7.37 5.55 -5.46
C ASP A 73 8.81 5.07 -5.26
N ASN A 74 9.62 5.14 -6.31
CA ASN A 74 11.04 4.76 -6.28
C ASN A 74 11.96 5.97 -6.46
N ARG A 75 11.49 7.19 -6.16
CA ARG A 75 12.32 8.38 -6.35
C ARG A 75 13.52 8.31 -5.42
N SER A 76 14.65 8.76 -5.94
CA SER A 76 15.94 8.79 -5.25
C SER A 76 16.31 10.19 -4.75
N ASN A 77 15.39 11.14 -4.90
CA ASN A 77 15.52 12.55 -4.55
C ASN A 77 16.65 13.27 -5.32
N ASN A 78 16.73 13.04 -6.63
CA ASN A 78 17.63 13.76 -7.54
C ASN A 78 16.96 14.08 -8.88
N ASP A 79 17.57 14.94 -9.68
CA ASP A 79 16.99 15.45 -10.94
C ASP A 79 16.65 14.36 -11.97
N ALA A 80 17.32 13.21 -11.93
CA ALA A 80 17.03 12.11 -12.85
C ALA A 80 15.63 11.49 -12.60
N ASP A 81 15.08 11.65 -11.40
CA ASP A 81 13.74 11.17 -11.03
C ASP A 81 12.64 11.80 -11.91
N LEU A 82 12.85 13.01 -12.44
CA LEU A 82 11.88 13.67 -13.32
C LEU A 82 11.54 12.81 -14.55
N ARG A 83 12.49 11.99 -15.02
CA ARG A 83 12.30 11.07 -16.14
C ARG A 83 12.16 9.62 -15.68
N ASN A 84 12.91 9.22 -14.66
CA ASN A 84 13.09 7.80 -14.35
C ASN A 84 12.19 7.29 -13.22
N ALA A 85 11.70 8.18 -12.34
CA ALA A 85 10.89 7.75 -11.22
C ALA A 85 9.50 7.31 -11.67
N VAL A 86 9.01 6.30 -10.97
CA VAL A 86 7.67 5.78 -11.09
C VAL A 86 6.97 6.02 -9.76
N ALA A 87 5.81 6.65 -9.82
CA ALA A 87 4.94 6.84 -8.68
C ALA A 87 3.62 6.11 -8.93
N VAL A 88 3.14 5.39 -7.92
CA VAL A 88 1.91 4.63 -7.98
C VAL A 88 1.01 5.06 -6.82
N THR A 89 -0.19 5.50 -7.15
CA THR A 89 -1.25 5.71 -6.16
C THR A 89 -2.25 4.57 -6.22
N ALA A 90 -2.30 3.76 -5.17
CA ALA A 90 -3.36 2.78 -4.97
C ALA A 90 -4.53 3.44 -4.22
N VAL A 91 -5.75 3.29 -4.71
CA VAL A 91 -6.95 3.75 -3.99
C VAL A 91 -7.84 2.57 -3.63
N GLY A 92 -8.42 2.59 -2.44
CA GLY A 92 -9.16 1.45 -1.94
C GLY A 92 -9.80 1.69 -0.59
N THR A 93 -10.19 0.59 0.06
CA THR A 93 -10.75 0.60 1.41
C THR A 93 -9.91 -0.26 2.33
N ALA A 94 -9.58 0.26 3.51
CA ALA A 94 -8.82 -0.45 4.51
C ALA A 94 -9.72 -1.14 5.54
N GLU A 95 -9.34 -2.33 5.98
CA GLU A 95 -10.01 -3.03 7.08
C GLU A 95 -8.98 -3.76 7.94
N GLU A 96 -9.26 -3.84 9.24
CA GLU A 96 -8.49 -4.67 10.14
C GLU A 96 -8.76 -6.14 9.82
N VAL A 97 -7.70 -6.93 9.63
CA VAL A 97 -7.81 -8.35 9.30
C VAL A 97 -8.12 -9.12 10.58
N LYS A 98 -9.35 -9.63 10.67
CA LYS A 98 -9.87 -10.43 11.78
C LYS A 98 -10.37 -11.81 11.36
N ASP A 99 -10.24 -12.14 10.07
CA ASP A 99 -10.68 -13.39 9.48
C ASP A 99 -9.58 -14.46 9.52
N ASP A 100 -9.92 -15.66 9.05
CA ASP A 100 -9.03 -16.82 9.02
C ASP A 100 -7.80 -16.63 8.12
N HIS A 101 -7.79 -15.59 7.28
CA HIS A 101 -6.65 -15.25 6.42
C HIS A 101 -5.54 -14.48 7.16
N LYS A 102 -5.78 -14.03 8.40
CA LYS A 102 -4.86 -13.19 9.17
C LYS A 102 -3.43 -13.75 9.21
N GLU A 103 -3.28 -15.04 9.52
CA GLU A 103 -1.96 -15.64 9.68
C GLU A 103 -1.18 -15.68 8.35
N ASN A 104 -1.84 -16.08 7.26
CA ASN A 104 -1.22 -16.12 5.93
C ASN A 104 -0.79 -14.72 5.46
N LEU A 105 -1.63 -13.70 5.68
CA LEU A 105 -1.31 -12.32 5.33
C LEU A 105 -0.20 -11.76 6.21
N LEU A 106 -0.18 -12.11 7.49
CA LEU A 106 0.88 -11.72 8.42
C LEU A 106 2.23 -12.32 8.00
N GLN A 107 2.27 -13.60 7.63
CA GLN A 107 3.48 -14.24 7.12
C GLN A 107 3.99 -13.57 5.85
N LEU A 108 3.11 -13.26 4.90
CA LEU A 108 3.46 -12.52 3.68
C LEU A 108 4.10 -11.16 4.02
N TYR A 109 3.55 -10.44 4.99
CA TYR A 109 4.10 -9.17 5.44
C TYR A 109 5.49 -9.34 6.08
N LEU A 110 5.67 -10.36 6.93
CA LEU A 110 6.92 -10.62 7.65
C LEU A 110 8.05 -11.14 6.76
N ILE A 111 7.75 -11.83 5.65
CA ILE A 111 8.76 -12.18 4.62
C ILE A 111 9.49 -10.91 4.14
N LYS A 112 8.74 -9.82 3.95
CA LYS A 112 9.31 -8.54 3.50
C LYS A 112 9.92 -7.74 4.65
N HIS A 113 9.35 -7.84 5.86
CA HIS A 113 9.72 -7.04 7.03
C HIS A 113 10.09 -7.90 8.25
N HIS A 114 11.09 -8.77 8.11
CA HIS A 114 11.46 -9.73 9.16
C HIS A 114 11.75 -9.05 10.53
N ASN A 115 12.33 -7.86 10.51
CA ASN A 115 12.64 -7.09 11.73
C ASN A 115 11.39 -6.60 12.50
N LEU A 116 10.18 -6.73 11.94
CA LEU A 116 8.93 -6.30 12.56
C LEU A 116 8.16 -7.45 13.23
N GLU A 117 8.69 -8.67 13.30
CA GLU A 117 8.00 -9.84 13.89
C GLU A 117 7.46 -9.58 15.30
N LYS A 118 8.32 -9.13 16.23
CA LYS A 118 7.90 -8.79 17.60
C LYS A 118 6.83 -7.70 17.64
N PHE A 119 6.94 -6.71 16.75
CA PHE A 119 5.94 -5.65 16.64
C PHE A 119 4.61 -6.20 16.13
N ALA A 120 4.64 -7.10 15.15
CA ALA A 120 3.48 -7.65 14.49
C ALA A 120 2.67 -8.60 15.38
N HIS A 121 3.34 -9.39 16.21
CA HIS A 121 2.69 -10.32 17.16
C HIS A 121 2.25 -9.66 18.47
N SER A 122 2.52 -8.37 18.67
CA SER A 122 2.02 -7.64 19.85
C SER A 122 0.48 -7.56 19.82
N PRO A 123 -0.22 -7.79 20.96
CA PRO A 123 -1.68 -7.64 21.03
C PRO A 123 -2.15 -6.19 20.76
N GLU A 124 -1.28 -5.22 20.98
CA GLU A 124 -1.51 -3.80 20.70
C GLU A 124 -1.37 -3.45 19.21
N SER A 125 -0.93 -4.39 18.38
CA SER A 125 -0.80 -4.23 16.95
C SER A 125 -2.02 -4.77 16.21
N ALA A 126 -2.33 -4.13 15.09
CA ALA A 126 -3.41 -4.49 14.18
C ALA A 126 -2.83 -4.60 12.77
N LEU A 127 -3.07 -5.75 12.14
CA LEU A 127 -2.83 -5.95 10.71
C LEU A 127 -4.02 -5.38 9.95
N PHE A 128 -3.74 -4.49 9.01
CA PHE A 128 -4.72 -3.97 8.08
C PHE A 128 -4.44 -4.49 6.68
N ARG A 129 -5.51 -4.77 5.94
CA ARG A 129 -5.46 -4.93 4.48
C ARG A 129 -6.21 -3.80 3.82
N ILE A 130 -5.65 -3.29 2.74
CA ILE A 130 -6.29 -2.32 1.86
C ILE A 130 -6.70 -3.08 0.61
N LYS A 131 -8.02 -3.27 0.44
CA LYS A 131 -8.61 -3.83 -0.78
C LYS A 131 -8.52 -2.77 -1.87
N VAL A 132 -7.58 -2.96 -2.79
CA VAL A 132 -7.29 -2.01 -3.86
C VAL A 132 -8.39 -2.09 -4.91
N LYS A 133 -8.95 -0.93 -5.26
CA LYS A 133 -9.92 -0.80 -6.36
C LYS A 133 -9.21 -0.46 -7.66
N LYS A 134 -8.22 0.43 -7.59
CA LYS A 134 -7.50 0.96 -8.76
C LYS A 134 -6.08 1.38 -8.39
N TYR A 135 -5.21 1.31 -9.38
CA TYR A 135 -3.89 1.92 -9.38
C TYR A 135 -3.83 3.04 -10.42
N PHE A 136 -3.28 4.18 -10.02
CA PHE A 136 -2.85 5.25 -10.91
C PHE A 136 -1.32 5.22 -10.98
N ILE A 137 -0.78 4.98 -12.16
CA ILE A 137 0.65 4.88 -12.40
C ILE A 137 1.10 6.14 -13.13
N VAL A 138 2.06 6.84 -12.56
CA VAL A 138 2.68 8.04 -13.13
C VAL A 138 4.13 7.73 -13.47
N ARG A 139 4.52 8.01 -14.72
CA ARG A 139 5.91 7.94 -15.20
C ARG A 139 6.24 9.22 -15.95
N ASN A 140 7.53 9.54 -16.09
CA ASN A 140 8.00 10.74 -16.80
C ASN A 140 7.31 12.04 -16.35
N PHE A 141 6.84 12.09 -15.10
CA PHE A 141 6.04 13.19 -14.52
C PHE A 141 4.72 13.57 -15.23
N GLN A 142 4.34 12.91 -16.32
CA GLN A 142 3.19 13.29 -17.15
C GLN A 142 2.35 12.10 -17.65
N ASP A 143 2.94 10.91 -17.73
CA ASP A 143 2.28 9.74 -18.29
C ASP A 143 1.44 9.06 -17.21
N VAL A 144 0.13 9.30 -17.23
CA VAL A 144 -0.83 8.73 -16.28
C VAL A 144 -1.55 7.54 -16.91
N MET A 145 -1.40 6.37 -16.29
CA MET A 145 -2.08 5.13 -16.66
C MET A 145 -2.97 4.64 -15.51
N GLU A 146 -4.15 4.13 -15.82
CA GLU A 146 -5.07 3.53 -14.85
C GLU A 146 -5.08 2.01 -15.03
N LEU A 147 -4.93 1.28 -13.92
CA LEU A 147 -5.19 -0.15 -13.84
C LEU A 147 -6.31 -0.41 -12.83
N LYS A 148 -7.44 -0.95 -13.28
CA LYS A 148 -8.52 -1.42 -12.40
C LYS A 148 -8.16 -2.80 -11.87
N VAL A 149 -8.46 -3.02 -10.59
CA VAL A 149 -8.33 -4.33 -9.96
C VAL A 149 -9.74 -4.87 -9.80
N GLU A 150 -10.08 -5.92 -10.55
CA GLU A 150 -11.36 -6.61 -10.38
C GLU A 150 -11.34 -7.28 -9.00
N VAL A 151 -12.19 -6.80 -8.10
CA VAL A 151 -12.35 -7.35 -6.74
C VAL A 151 -13.13 -8.65 -6.84
#